data_AF-A0AAV0AQZ8-F1
#
_entry.id   AF-A0AAV0AQZ8-F1
#
_cell.length_a   1.000
_cell.length_b   1.000
_cell.length_c   1.000
_cell.angle_alpha   90.00
_cell.angle_beta   90.00
_cell.angle_gamma   90.00
#
_symmetry.space_group_name_H-M   'P 1'
#
loop_
_entity.id
_entity.type
_entity.pdbx_description
1 polymer ?
#
loop_
_entity_poly.entity_id
_entity_poly.type
_entity_poly.pdbx_seq_one_letter_code
_entity_poly.pdbx_strand_id
1 'polypeptide(L)'
;MAMSLVGNQVYINFLFLQEARVIALLDNLFRYTINPLMKSTQGIPHSWIISWKITAESLEYEYSKKMGTVTGPVEVIFHTQKLKCLKRMDDGALVKVFEDVESD
;
A
#
# COMPACT_ATOMS: atom_id res chain seq x y z
N MET A 1 -4.75 14.77 -2.65
CA MET A 1 -5.73 13.66 -2.54
C MET A 1 -5.08 12.36 -2.09
N ALA A 2 -3.93 11.96 -2.65
CA ALA A 2 -3.31 10.67 -2.34
C ALA A 2 -2.77 10.55 -0.89
N MET A 3 -2.26 11.64 -0.30
CA MET A 3 -1.78 11.66 1.10
C MET A 3 -2.86 11.36 2.15
N SER A 4 -4.12 11.73 1.91
CA SER A 4 -5.19 11.50 2.90
C SER A 4 -5.63 10.03 2.98
N LEU A 5 -5.19 9.18 2.05
CA LEU A 5 -5.48 7.75 2.04
C LEU A 5 -4.50 6.95 2.90
N VAL A 6 -3.33 7.51 3.20
CA VAL A 6 -2.33 6.84 4.04
C VAL A 6 -2.92 6.66 5.45
N GLY A 7 -2.77 5.47 6.02
CA GLY A 7 -3.30 5.12 7.35
C GLY A 7 -4.75 4.63 7.35
N ASN A 8 -5.51 4.84 6.28
CA ASN A 8 -6.90 4.39 6.14
C ASN A 8 -6.98 2.93 5.67
N GLN A 9 -8.16 2.33 5.91
CA GLN A 9 -8.54 1.05 5.33
C GLN A 9 -8.96 1.25 3.87
N VAL A 10 -8.45 0.40 2.99
CA VAL A 10 -8.69 0.38 1.56
C VAL A 10 -8.97 -1.04 1.11
N TYR A 11 -9.50 -1.20 -0.10
CA TYR A 11 -9.69 -2.50 -0.71
C TYR A 11 -8.73 -2.67 -1.88
N ILE A 12 -8.02 -3.80 -1.91
CA ILE A 12 -7.03 -4.14 -2.94
C ILE A 12 -7.44 -5.40 -3.69
N ASN A 13 -6.69 -5.77 -4.74
CA ASN A 13 -6.92 -6.91 -5.63
C ASN A 13 -8.23 -6.80 -6.43
N PHE A 14 -8.15 -6.14 -7.58
CA PHE A 14 -9.30 -5.67 -8.37
C PHE A 14 -10.40 -6.70 -8.70
N LEU A 15 -10.13 -8.00 -8.78
CA LEU A 15 -11.18 -9.01 -9.03
C LEU A 15 -11.64 -9.73 -7.76
N PHE A 16 -10.86 -9.64 -6.69
CA PHE A 16 -11.08 -10.31 -5.42
C PHE A 16 -10.78 -9.33 -4.29
N LEU A 17 -11.71 -8.39 -4.09
CA LEU A 17 -11.51 -7.29 -3.16
C LEU A 17 -11.15 -7.81 -1.77
N GLN A 18 -9.99 -7.40 -1.28
CA GLN A 18 -9.50 -7.73 0.05
C GLN A 18 -9.29 -6.46 0.84
N GLU A 19 -9.72 -6.48 2.11
CA GLU A 19 -9.46 -5.37 3.02
C GLU A 19 -7.96 -5.29 3.33
N ALA A 20 -7.41 -4.09 3.21
CA ALA A 20 -6.04 -3.80 3.53
C ALA A 20 -5.93 -2.40 4.17
N ARG A 21 -4.79 -2.11 4.78
CA ARG A 21 -4.47 -0.79 5.32
C ARG A 21 -3.28 -0.21 4.58
N VAL A 22 -3.37 1.06 4.20
CA VAL A 22 -2.25 1.76 3.55
C VAL A 22 -1.23 2.17 4.60
N ILE A 23 0.01 1.71 4.46
CA ILE A 23 1.13 2.14 5.31
C ILE A 23 1.85 3.32 4.68
N ALA A 24 2.12 3.23 3.37
CA ALA A 24 2.94 4.18 2.67
C ALA A 24 2.46 4.38 1.23
N LEU A 25 2.82 5.54 0.70
CA LEU A 25 2.55 5.94 -0.66
C LEU A 25 3.87 6.23 -1.35
N LEU A 26 4.11 5.62 -2.50
CA LEU A 26 5.33 5.79 -3.29
C LEU A 26 4.96 6.53 -4.57
N ASP A 27 5.49 7.73 -4.68
CA ASP A 27 5.50 8.53 -5.89
C ASP A 27 6.82 8.30 -6.65
N ASN A 28 6.94 8.82 -7.87
CA ASN A 28 8.18 8.71 -8.65
C ASN A 28 9.41 9.24 -7.89
N LEU A 29 9.25 10.28 -7.06
CA LEU A 29 10.37 10.93 -6.36
C LEU A 29 10.39 10.65 -4.86
N PHE A 30 9.24 10.43 -4.23
CA PHE A 30 9.10 10.43 -2.77
C PHE A 30 8.28 9.25 -2.26
N ARG A 31 8.73 8.68 -1.14
CA ARG A 31 7.96 7.75 -0.31
C ARG A 31 7.36 8.51 0.86
N TYR A 32 6.04 8.58 0.91
CA TYR A 32 5.30 9.17 2.01
C TYR A 32 4.91 8.09 3.02
N THR A 33 5.30 8.26 4.27
CA THR A 33 4.90 7.40 5.39
C THR A 33 4.30 8.24 6.51
N ILE A 34 3.41 7.65 7.30
CA ILE A 34 2.93 8.30 8.52
C ILE A 34 3.95 8.05 9.61
N ASN A 35 4.52 9.13 10.14
CA ASN A 35 5.40 9.02 11.30
C ASN A 35 4.54 8.75 12.56
N PRO A 36 4.77 7.63 13.28
CA PRO A 36 3.96 7.28 14.45
C PRO A 36 4.11 8.28 15.60
N LEU A 37 5.21 9.04 15.67
CA LEU A 37 5.45 10.04 16.72
C LEU A 37 4.78 11.38 16.42
N MET A 38 4.88 11.88 15.19
CA MET A 38 4.40 13.22 14.83
C MET A 38 3.00 13.24 14.20
N LYS A 39 2.41 12.06 13.91
CA LYS A 39 1.14 11.92 13.16
C LYS A 39 1.11 12.72 11.84
N SER A 40 2.27 13.12 11.34
CA SER A 40 2.45 13.87 10.11
C SER A 40 3.04 12.95 9.04
N THR A 41 2.67 13.22 7.78
CA THR A 41 3.25 12.53 6.62
C THR A 41 4.67 13.04 6.39
N GLN A 42 5.64 12.15 6.39
CA GLN A 42 7.04 12.46 6.04
C GLN A 42 7.33 11.91 4.64
N GLY A 43 7.81 12.78 3.74
CA GLY A 43 8.32 12.38 2.44
C GLY A 43 9.81 12.04 2.52
N ILE A 44 10.14 10.79 2.24
CA ILE A 44 11.53 10.30 2.20
C ILE A 44 11.91 10.19 0.72
N PRO A 45 12.97 10.90 0.26
CA PRO A 45 13.39 10.79 -1.12
C PRO A 45 13.88 9.38 -1.44
N HIS A 46 13.58 8.89 -2.65
CA HIS A 46 14.05 7.59 -3.10
C HIS A 46 15.57 7.60 -3.33
N SER A 47 16.29 6.64 -2.72
CA SER A 47 17.68 6.36 -3.07
C SER A 47 17.77 5.69 -4.47
N TRP A 48 16.77 4.88 -4.82
CA TRP A 48 16.74 4.10 -6.07
C TRP A 48 15.45 4.34 -6.85
N ILE A 49 15.43 5.40 -7.66
CA ILE A 49 14.28 5.76 -8.53
C ILE A 49 13.99 4.70 -9.60
N ILE A 50 15.03 4.00 -10.05
CA ILE A 50 14.96 2.96 -11.07
C ILE A 50 14.12 1.77 -10.57
N SER A 51 14.28 1.39 -9.30
CA SER A 51 13.52 0.28 -8.71
C SER A 51 12.02 0.55 -8.68
N TRP A 52 11.61 1.78 -8.34
CA TRP A 52 10.20 2.18 -8.39
C TRP A 52 9.64 2.05 -9.81
N LYS A 53 10.39 2.53 -10.80
CA LYS A 53 9.97 2.48 -12.20
C LYS A 53 9.79 1.02 -12.69
N ILE A 54 10.74 0.14 -12.37
CA ILE A 54 10.63 -1.30 -12.69
C ILE A 54 9.39 -1.91 -12.04
N THR A 55 9.10 -1.57 -10.78
CA THR A 55 7.88 -2.05 -10.11
C THR A 55 6.61 -1.53 -10.77
N ALA A 56 6.57 -0.26 -11.18
CA ALA A 56 5.43 0.33 -11.89
C ALA A 56 5.17 -0.39 -13.23
N GLU A 57 6.21 -0.56 -14.06
CA GLU A 57 6.11 -1.23 -15.36
C GLU A 57 5.68 -2.70 -15.22
N SER A 58 6.18 -3.39 -14.18
CA SER A 58 5.79 -4.77 -13.88
C SER A 58 4.31 -4.87 -13.50
N LEU A 59 3.80 -3.92 -12.70
CA LEU A 59 2.40 -3.87 -12.30
C LEU A 59 1.48 -3.64 -13.51
N GLU A 60 1.82 -2.69 -14.38
CA GLU A 60 1.08 -2.44 -15.62
C GLU A 60 1.03 -3.68 -16.51
N TYR A 61 2.18 -4.34 -16.68
CA TYR A 61 2.28 -5.57 -17.46
C TYR A 61 1.44 -6.69 -16.86
N GLU A 62 1.46 -6.88 -15.53
CA GLU A 62 0.69 -7.92 -14.86
C GLU A 62 -0.82 -7.71 -15.03
N TYR A 63 -1.31 -6.50 -14.79
CA TYR A 63 -2.74 -6.18 -14.94
C TYR A 63 -3.19 -6.31 -16.40
N SER A 64 -2.36 -5.88 -17.36
CA SER A 64 -2.68 -5.98 -18.79
C SER A 64 -2.68 -7.44 -19.27
N LYS A 65 -1.61 -8.19 -19.00
CA LYS A 65 -1.41 -9.53 -19.56
C LYS A 65 -2.15 -10.62 -18.79
N LYS A 66 -2.11 -10.60 -17.46
CA LYS A 66 -2.71 -11.67 -16.64
C LYS A 66 -4.17 -11.38 -16.30
N MET A 67 -4.51 -10.11 -16.03
CA MET A 67 -5.86 -9.72 -15.58
C MET A 67 -6.72 -9.10 -16.68
N GLY A 68 -6.20 -8.93 -17.90
CA GLY A 68 -6.95 -8.40 -19.04
C GLY A 68 -7.46 -6.97 -18.85
N THR A 69 -6.85 -6.20 -17.93
CA THR A 69 -7.30 -4.86 -17.56
C THR A 69 -6.25 -3.83 -17.95
N VAL A 70 -6.65 -2.81 -18.71
CA VAL A 70 -5.76 -1.72 -19.15
C VAL A 70 -5.85 -0.57 -18.16
N THR A 71 -4.86 -0.45 -17.28
CA THR A 71 -4.83 0.52 -16.17
C THR A 71 -4.31 1.91 -16.57
N GLY A 72 -3.60 2.02 -17.69
CA GLY A 72 -2.85 3.23 -18.05
C GLY A 72 -1.56 3.40 -17.23
N PRO A 73 -0.82 4.51 -17.42
CA PRO A 73 0.46 4.72 -16.75
C PRO A 73 0.28 4.81 -15.23
N VAL A 74 1.09 4.07 -14.48
CA VAL A 74 1.04 4.09 -13.01
C VAL A 74 1.72 5.36 -12.48
N GLU A 75 0.94 6.26 -11.91
CA GLU A 75 1.45 7.50 -11.29
C GLU A 75 1.93 7.29 -9.86
N VAL A 76 1.25 6.44 -9.09
CA VAL A 76 1.47 6.24 -7.65
C VAL A 76 1.30 4.76 -7.28
N ILE A 77 2.19 4.27 -6.41
CA ILE A 77 2.13 2.91 -5.85
C ILE A 77 1.81 2.99 -4.37
N PHE A 78 0.83 2.21 -3.92
CA PHE A 78 0.50 2.09 -2.49
C PHE A 78 1.14 0.84 -1.90
N HIS A 79 1.77 1.02 -0.75
CA HIS A 79 2.25 -0.08 0.06
C HIS A 79 1.23 -0.37 1.16
N THR A 80 0.66 -1.57 1.13
CA THR A 80 -0.49 -1.95 1.95
C THR A 80 -0.26 -3.23 2.73
N GLN A 81 -0.83 -3.33 3.92
CA GLN A 81 -0.94 -4.56 4.69
C GLN A 81 -2.33 -5.14 4.54
N LYS A 82 -2.43 -6.40 4.10
CA LYS A 82 -3.73 -7.08 4.02
C LYS A 82 -4.21 -7.44 5.41
N LEU A 83 -5.53 -7.52 5.56
CA LEU A 83 -6.14 -8.05 6.78
C LEU A 83 -5.83 -9.55 6.86
N LYS A 84 -5.14 -9.97 7.92
CA LYS A 84 -4.80 -11.38 8.16
C LYS A 84 -5.92 -12.10 8.89
N CYS A 85 -6.32 -11.57 10.05
CA CYS A 85 -7.34 -12.19 10.90
C CYS A 85 -7.94 -11.18 11.89
N LEU A 86 -8.94 -11.65 12.64
CA LEU A 86 -9.48 -10.96 13.80
C LEU A 86 -8.93 -11.63 15.06
N LYS A 87 -8.28 -10.85 15.94
CA LYS A 87 -7.81 -11.32 17.24
C LYS A 87 -8.77 -10.87 18.32
N ARG A 88 -9.21 -11.81 19.15
CA ARG A 88 -9.98 -11.51 20.36
C ARG A 88 -9.04 -10.99 21.44
N MET A 89 -9.36 -9.83 22.00
CA MET A 89 -8.68 -9.23 23.15
C MET A 89 -9.30 -9.73 24.46
N ASP A 90 -8.58 -9.53 25.57
CA ASP A 90 -8.97 -9.96 26.91
C ASP A 90 -10.29 -9.31 27.38
N ASP A 91 -10.56 -8.09 26.90
CA ASP A 91 -11.83 -7.35 27.11
C ASP A 91 -13.01 -7.92 26.29
N GLY A 92 -12.76 -8.92 25.44
CA GLY A 92 -13.76 -9.54 24.58
C GLY A 92 -13.94 -8.86 23.22
N ALA A 93 -13.34 -7.69 23.00
CA ALA A 93 -13.33 -7.01 21.71
C ALA A 93 -12.57 -7.80 20.61
N LEU A 94 -13.04 -7.73 19.36
CA LEU A 94 -12.36 -8.29 18.20
C LEU A 94 -11.61 -7.19 17.45
N VAL A 95 -10.28 -7.33 17.35
CA VAL A 95 -9.41 -6.35 16.68
C VAL A 95 -8.80 -6.93 15.42
N LYS A 96 -8.85 -6.12 14.35
CA LYS A 96 -8.27 -6.43 13.05
C LYS A 96 -6.75 -6.51 13.16
N VAL A 97 -6.18 -7.66 12.81
CA VAL A 97 -4.74 -7.89 12.73
C VAL A 97 -4.35 -7.89 11.26
N PHE A 98 -3.45 -6.98 10.91
CA PHE A 98 -2.89 -6.86 9.57
C PHE A 98 -1.60 -7.68 9.44
N GLU A 99 -1.25 -8.10 8.23
CA GLU A 99 0.02 -8.77 7.97
C GLU A 99 1.19 -7.85 8.30
N ASP A 100 2.25 -8.40 8.90
CA ASP A 100 3.50 -7.65 9.06
C ASP A 100 4.18 -7.57 7.69
N VAL A 101 4.71 -6.39 7.38
CA VAL A 101 5.53 -6.26 6.17
C VAL A 101 6.92 -6.63 6.60
N GLU A 102 7.36 -7.84 6.23
CA GLU A 102 8.78 -8.16 6.25
C GLU A 102 9.48 -7.08 5.42
N SER A 103 10.25 -6.23 6.12
CA SER A 103 11.05 -5.18 5.51
C SER A 103 12.27 -5.85 4.89
N ASP A 104 12.18 -6.18 3.60
CA ASP A 104 13.34 -6.47 2.76
C ASP A 104 14.05 -5.18 2.35
#